data_AF-A0A6G7P2E3-F1
#
_entry.id   AF-A0A6G7P2E3-F1
#
_cell.length_a   1.000
_cell.length_b   1.000
_cell.length_c   1.000
_cell.angle_alpha   90.00
_cell.angle_beta   90.00
_cell.angle_gamma   90.00
#
_symmetry.space_group_name_H-M   'P 1'
#
loop_
_entity.id
_entity.type
_entity.pdbx_description
1 polymer ?
#
loop_
_entity_poly.entity_id
_entity_poly.type
_entity_poly.pdbx_seq_one_letter_code
_entity_poly.pdbx_strand_id
1 'polypeptide(L)' 'MAIELPDDLIALETRAWAEIQAGQLTVDTAAAVHEAVTALAGETGLSRYDVEMELKRAVRHAEG' A
#
# COMPACT_ATOMS: atom_id res chain seq x y z
N MET A 1 -4.82 -15.50 -3.50
CA MET A 1 -5.70 -15.31 -2.32
C MET A 1 -5.98 -13.82 -2.27
N ALA A 2 -7.24 -13.39 -2.28
CA ALA A 2 -7.55 -11.97 -2.17
C ALA A 2 -7.33 -11.56 -0.71
N ILE A 3 -6.41 -10.63 -0.46
CA ILE A 3 -6.22 -10.01 0.85
C ILE A 3 -7.23 -8.87 0.94
N GLU A 4 -7.98 -8.81 2.03
CA GLU A 4 -8.83 -7.66 2.30
C GLU A 4 -7.94 -6.47 2.70
N LEU A 5 -7.89 -5.46 1.85
CA LEU A 5 -7.11 -4.25 2.07
C LEU A 5 -8.03 -3.16 2.66
N PRO A 6 -7.70 -2.61 3.83
CA PRO A 6 -8.42 -1.47 4.39
C PRO A 6 -8.42 -0.26 3.45
N ASP A 7 -9.53 0.48 3.42
CA ASP A 7 -9.70 1.67 2.56
C ASP A 7 -8.66 2.77 2.85
N ASP A 8 -8.24 2.91 4.11
CA ASP A 8 -7.20 3.86 4.51
C ASP A 8 -5.82 3.47 3.96
N LEU A 9 -5.47 2.18 3.96
CA LEU A 9 -4.26 1.68 3.33
C LEU A 9 -4.28 1.89 1.80
N ILE A 10 -5.43 1.65 1.15
CA ILE A 10 -5.61 1.94 -0.29
C ILE A 10 -5.44 3.44 -0.56
N ALA A 11 -6.01 4.31 0.29
CA ALA A 11 -5.89 5.76 0.13
C ALA A 11 -4.44 6.26 0.30
N LEU A 12 -3.71 5.72 1.28
CA LEU A 12 -2.30 6.02 1.49
C LEU A 12 -1.46 5.64 0.27
N GLU A 13 -1.63 4.41 -0.24
CA GLU A 13 -0.91 3.96 -1.42
C GLU A 13 -1.32 4.73 -2.68
N THR A 14 -2.60 5.08 -2.84
CA THR A 14 -3.07 5.87 -3.98
C THR A 14 -2.41 7.24 -4.01
N ARG A 15 -2.31 7.89 -2.83
CA ARG A 15 -1.58 9.15 -2.70
C ARG A 15 -0.09 8.96 -2.99
N ALA A 16 0.55 7.96 -2.38
CA ALA A 16 1.96 7.67 -2.60
C ALA A 16 2.24 7.39 -4.09
N TRP A 17 1.33 6.69 -4.77
CA TRP A 17 1.45 6.37 -6.17
C TRP A 17 1.34 7.62 -7.05
N ALA A 18 0.37 8.51 -6.78
CA ALA A 18 0.27 9.78 -7.47
C ALA A 18 1.54 10.63 -7.28
N GLU A 19 2.09 10.68 -6.05
CA GLU A 19 3.34 11.39 -5.76
C GLU A 19 4.54 10.75 -6.48
N ILE A 20 4.62 9.41 -6.58
CA ILE A 20 5.64 8.70 -7.37
C ILE A 20 5.54 9.08 -8.84
N GLN A 21 4.34 9.06 -9.42
CA GLN A 21 4.11 9.43 -10.82
C GLN A 21 4.50 10.88 -11.11
N ALA A 22 4.33 11.77 -10.14
CA ALA A 22 4.74 13.17 -10.23
C ALA A 22 6.23 13.42 -9.92
N GLY A 23 6.98 12.41 -9.44
CA GLY A 23 8.35 12.60 -8.95
C GLY A 23 8.44 13.44 -7.67
N GLN A 24 7.38 13.45 -6.86
CA GLN A 24 7.21 14.29 -5.67
C GLN A 24 7.08 13.48 -4.37
N LEU A 25 7.32 12.16 -4.41
CA LEU A 25 7.20 11.30 -3.23
C LEU A 25 8.04 11.82 -2.06
N THR A 26 7.39 12.00 -0.92
CA THR A 26 8.06 12.38 0.33
C THR A 26 8.39 11.16 1.19
N VAL A 27 9.39 11.30 2.07
CA VAL A 27 9.73 10.26 3.06
C VAL A 27 8.54 9.99 3.98
N ASP A 28 7.82 11.03 4.39
CA ASP A 28 6.66 10.89 5.28
C ASP A 28 5.52 10.10 4.61
N THR A 29 5.22 10.38 3.34
CA THR A 29 4.22 9.60 2.58
C THR A 29 4.64 8.13 2.43
N ALA A 30 5.92 7.88 2.12
CA ALA A 30 6.44 6.51 2.00
C ALA A 30 6.41 5.75 3.34
N ALA A 31 6.75 6.44 4.44
CA ALA A 31 6.72 5.87 5.78
C ALA A 31 5.30 5.50 6.21
N ALA A 32 4.31 6.37 5.94
CA ALA A 32 2.91 6.09 6.26
C ALA A 32 2.40 4.80 5.59
N VAL A 33 2.72 4.57 4.31
CA VAL A 33 2.39 3.30 3.64
C VAL A 33 3.12 2.13 4.30
N HIS A 34 4.42 2.27 4.59
CA HIS A 34 5.22 1.20 5.17
C HIS A 34 4.70 0.77 6.56
N GLU A 35 4.36 1.74 7.40
CA GLU A 35 3.78 1.51 8.73
C GLU A 35 2.42 0.82 8.64
N ALA A 36 1.54 1.29 7.76
CA ALA A 36 0.21 0.70 7.58
C ALA A 36 0.27 -0.74 7.02
N VAL A 37 1.15 -1.02 6.06
CA VAL A 37 1.40 -2.39 5.57
C VAL A 37 1.93 -3.29 6.70
N THR A 38 2.81 -2.76 7.54
CA THR A 38 3.38 -3.50 8.68
C THR A 38 2.32 -3.81 9.73
N ALA A 39 1.47 -2.83 10.06
CA ALA A 39 0.35 -3.00 10.98
C ALA A 39 -0.62 -4.08 10.49
N LEU A 40 -1.06 -4.00 9.22
CA LEU A 40 -1.98 -4.98 8.64
C LEU A 40 -1.40 -6.40 8.65
N ALA A 41 -0.12 -6.55 8.30
CA ALA A 41 0.55 -7.85 8.35
C ALA A 41 0.60 -8.41 9.78
N GLY A 42 0.86 -7.56 10.78
CA GLY A 42 0.86 -7.94 12.19
C GLY A 42 -0.52 -8.35 12.72
N GLU A 43 -1.56 -7.61 12.35
CA GLU A 43 -2.95 -7.86 12.79
C GLU A 43 -3.55 -9.12 12.17
N THR A 44 -3.25 -9.38 10.90
CA THR A 44 -3.82 -10.51 10.14
C THR A 44 -2.96 -11.78 10.20
N GLY A 45 -1.70 -11.67 10.65
CA GLY A 45 -0.72 -12.74 10.58
C GLY A 45 -0.25 -13.06 9.15
N LEU A 46 -0.60 -12.22 8.17
CA LEU A 46 -0.13 -12.34 6.79
C LEU A 46 1.33 -11.90 6.66
N SER A 47 2.00 -12.34 5.61
CA SER A 47 3.33 -11.83 5.32
C SER A 47 3.26 -10.38 4.82
N ARG A 48 4.20 -9.54 5.28
CA ARG A 48 4.34 -8.17 4.79
C ARG A 48 4.47 -8.11 3.26
N TYR A 49 5.15 -9.10 2.67
CA TYR A 49 5.33 -9.23 1.23
C TYR A 49 4.00 -9.44 0.50
N ASP A 50 3.14 -10.35 0.98
CA ASP A 50 1.87 -10.63 0.33
C ASP A 50 0.94 -9.42 0.38
N VAL A 51 0.90 -8.73 1.53
CA VAL A 51 0.14 -7.47 1.69
C VAL A 51 0.64 -6.40 0.72
N GLU A 52 1.96 -6.19 0.63
CA GLU A 52 2.55 -5.20 -0.27
C GLU A 52 2.29 -5.53 -1.75
N MET A 53 2.30 -6.81 -2.13
CA MET A 53 2.02 -7.26 -3.48
C MET A 53 0.55 -7.05 -3.86
N GLU A 54 -0.40 -7.40 -2.98
CA GLU A 54 -1.82 -7.17 -3.26
C GLU A 54 -2.13 -5.67 -3.28
N LEU A 55 -1.54 -4.87 -2.39
CA LEU A 55 -1.69 -3.42 -2.38
C LEU A 55 -1.23 -2.77 -3.68
N LYS A 56 -0.03 -3.16 -4.17
CA LYS A 56 0.48 -2.68 -5.47
C LYS A 56 -0.39 -3.16 -6.62
N ARG A 57 -0.90 -4.39 -6.58
CA ARG A 57 -1.83 -4.90 -7.58
C ARG A 57 -3.11 -4.04 -7.62
N ALA A 58 -3.69 -3.75 -6.46
CA ALA A 58 -4.92 -2.98 -6.35
C ALA A 58 -4.78 -1.52 -6.77
N VAL A 59 -3.62 -0.88 -6.53
CA VAL A 59 -3.44 0.57 -6.78
C VAL A 59 -2.62 0.86 -8.03
N ARG A 60 -1.46 0.22 -8.19
CA ARG A 60 -0.51 0.52 -9.28
C ARG A 60 -0.83 -0.22 -10.57
N HIS A 61 -1.60 -1.30 -10.47
CA HIS A 61 -1.97 -2.17 -11.58
C HIS A 61 -3.48 -2.35 -11.70
N ALA A 62 -4.27 -1.38 -11.21
CA ALA A 62 -5.73 -1.41 -11.28
C ALA A 62 -6.28 -1.49 -12.71
N GLU A 63 -5.53 -1.00 -13.70
CA GLU A 63 -5.89 -1.02 -15.13
C GLU A 63 -5.31 -2.24 -15.86
N GLY A 64 -5.74 -3.44 -15.46
CA GLY A 64 -5.45 -4.71 -16.14
C GLY A 64 -6.73 -5.48 -16.44
#